data_AF-A0A0D2J657-F1
#
_entry.id   AF-A0A0D2J657-F1
#
_cell.length_a   1.000
_cell.length_b   1.000
_cell.length_c   1.000
_cell.angle_alpha   90.00
_cell.angle_beta   90.00
_cell.angle_gamma   90.00
#
_symmetry.space_group_name_H-M   'P 1'
#
loop_
_entity.id
_entity.type
_entity.pdbx_description
1 polymer ?
#
loop_
_entity_poly.entity_id
_entity_poly.type
_entity_poly.pdbx_seq_one_letter_code
_entity_poly.pdbx_strand_id
1 'polypeptide(L)'
;MIRTDDSVIPERFDNLWKMIKAHGAEQWLEDKGVGPDLEGLTYLCRFAFFTGLISKGEVARQLELTGPERKKLIKTWYDIHREKGCGAC
;
A
#
# COMPACT_ATOMS: atom_id res chain seq x y z
N MET A 1 -3.06 6.51 12.32
CA MET A 1 -3.56 5.80 11.12
C MET A 1 -4.96 6.30 10.81
N ILE A 2 -5.30 6.47 9.53
CA ILE A 2 -6.62 6.87 9.05
C ILE A 2 -7.69 5.90 9.56
N ARG A 3 -8.89 6.42 9.85
CA ARG A 3 -10.01 5.61 10.33
C ARG A 3 -10.58 4.76 9.19
N THR A 4 -11.08 3.58 9.50
CA THR A 4 -11.65 2.64 8.51
C THR A 4 -12.90 3.16 7.80
N ASP A 5 -13.63 4.08 8.42
CA ASP A 5 -14.88 4.68 7.92
C ASP A 5 -14.65 6.04 7.24
N ASP A 6 -13.39 6.43 7.00
CA ASP A 6 -13.09 7.73 6.44
C ASP A 6 -13.51 7.83 4.96
N SER A 7 -14.32 8.85 4.67
CA SER A 7 -14.86 9.13 3.33
C SER A 7 -13.80 9.35 2.25
N VAL A 8 -12.55 9.66 2.61
CA VAL A 8 -11.47 9.86 1.64
C VAL A 8 -10.82 8.55 1.19
N ILE A 9 -11.08 7.42 1.86
CA ILE A 9 -10.48 6.13 1.51
C ILE A 9 -10.76 5.72 0.07
N PRO A 10 -12.02 5.75 -0.43
CA PRO A 10 -12.31 5.36 -1.81
C PRO A 10 -11.59 6.23 -2.84
N GLU A 11 -11.47 7.53 -2.58
CA GLU A 11 -10.76 8.45 -3.48
C GLU A 11 -9.25 8.14 -3.51
N ARG A 12 -8.63 7.96 -2.33
CA ARG A 12 -7.20 7.61 -2.22
C ARG A 12 -6.91 6.25 -2.86
N PHE A 13 -7.80 5.29 -2.68
CA PHE A 13 -7.73 3.99 -3.31
C PHE A 13 -7.75 4.12 -4.83
N ASP A 14 -8.75 4.80 -5.40
CA ASP A 14 -8.90 4.97 -6.85
C ASP A 14 -7.72 5.72 -7.47
N ASN A 15 -7.22 6.77 -6.79
CA ASN A 15 -6.04 7.51 -7.24
C ASN A 15 -4.79 6.64 -7.30
N LEU A 16 -4.53 5.83 -6.27
CA LEU A 16 -3.37 4.95 -6.22
C LEU A 16 -3.50 3.78 -7.20
N TRP A 17 -4.72 3.25 -7.37
CA TRP A 17 -5.04 2.25 -8.37
C TRP A 17 -4.76 2.75 -9.79
N LYS A 18 -5.27 3.94 -10.15
CA LYS A 18 -4.99 4.61 -11.43
C LYS A 18 -3.50 4.82 -11.67
N MET A 19 -2.76 5.21 -10.64
CA MET A 19 -1.30 5.36 -10.72
C MET A 19 -0.62 4.02 -11.05
N ILE A 20 -0.98 2.94 -10.37
CA ILE A 20 -0.43 1.59 -10.62
C ILE A 20 -0.73 1.14 -12.05
N LYS A 21 -1.97 1.37 -12.53
CA LYS A 21 -2.36 1.09 -13.91
C LYS A 21 -1.56 1.88 -14.93
N ALA A 22 -1.37 3.18 -14.69
CA ALA A 22 -0.60 4.05 -15.58
C ALA A 22 0.87 3.60 -15.74
N HIS A 23 1.41 2.88 -14.75
CA HIS A 23 2.76 2.31 -14.79
C HIS A 23 2.79 0.86 -15.33
N GLY A 24 1.66 0.31 -15.79
CA GLY A 24 1.58 -1.05 -16.35
C GLY A 24 1.81 -2.16 -15.31
N ALA A 25 1.73 -1.84 -14.02
CA ALA A 25 2.02 -2.76 -12.93
C ALA A 25 0.76 -3.48 -12.40
N GLU A 26 -0.40 -3.24 -13.00
CA GLU A 26 -1.68 -3.85 -12.58
C GLU A 26 -1.66 -5.38 -12.65
N GLN A 27 -0.95 -5.95 -13.63
CA GLN A 27 -0.80 -7.39 -13.82
C GLN A 27 -0.04 -8.10 -12.69
N TRP A 28 0.69 -7.35 -11.85
CA TRP A 28 1.42 -7.89 -10.69
C TRP A 28 0.63 -7.78 -9.40
N LEU A 29 -0.54 -7.13 -9.42
CA LEU A 29 -1.44 -7.16 -8.29
C LEU A 29 -1.99 -8.58 -8.18
N GLU A 30 -1.84 -9.16 -7.00
CA GLU A 30 -2.50 -10.43 -6.67
C GLU A 30 -4.00 -10.18 -6.78
N ASP A 31 -4.73 -11.11 -7.42
CA ASP A 31 -6.20 -11.09 -7.61
C ASP A 31 -6.97 -11.34 -6.29
N LYS A 32 -6.49 -10.72 -5.22
CA LYS A 32 -7.22 -10.54 -3.97
C LYS A 32 -8.29 -9.53 -4.33
N GLY A 33 -9.56 -9.81 -4.10
CA GLY A 33 -10.66 -8.87 -4.38
C GLY A 33 -10.54 -7.58 -3.57
N VAL A 34 -9.62 -6.70 -3.95
CA VAL A 34 -9.24 -5.51 -3.20
C VAL A 34 -10.31 -4.46 -3.42
N GLY A 35 -11.06 -4.14 -2.38
CA GLY A 35 -12.09 -3.10 -2.40
C GLY A 35 -11.53 -1.72 -2.04
N PRO A 36 -12.30 -0.64 -2.31
CA PRO A 36 -11.98 0.72 -1.88
C PRO A 36 -12.23 0.93 -0.38
N ASP A 37 -11.61 0.08 0.44
CA ASP A 37 -11.62 0.12 1.90
C ASP A 37 -10.18 0.28 2.46
N LEU A 38 -10.05 0.34 3.79
CA LEU A 38 -8.74 0.55 4.43
C LEU A 38 -7.76 -0.60 4.16
N GLU A 39 -8.25 -1.84 4.13
CA GLU A 39 -7.41 -3.00 3.85
C GLU A 39 -6.87 -2.90 2.42
N GLY A 40 -7.75 -2.54 1.49
CA GLY A 40 -7.39 -2.37 0.10
C GLY A 40 -6.43 -1.22 -0.16
N LEU A 41 -6.67 -0.07 0.46
CA LEU A 41 -5.74 1.06 0.38
C LEU A 41 -4.38 0.71 0.98
N THR A 42 -4.36 -0.03 2.10
CA THR A 42 -3.12 -0.51 2.73
C THR A 42 -2.37 -1.49 1.82
N TYR A 43 -3.10 -2.38 1.14
CA TYR A 43 -2.53 -3.32 0.17
C TYR A 43 -1.88 -2.58 -1.00
N LEU A 44 -2.59 -1.63 -1.62
CA LEU A 44 -2.04 -0.82 -2.72
C LEU A 44 -0.84 0.00 -2.28
N CYS A 45 -0.87 0.58 -1.07
CA CYS A 45 0.28 1.31 -0.52
C CYS A 45 1.51 0.41 -0.37
N ARG A 46 1.32 -0.82 0.12
CA ARG A 46 2.40 -1.80 0.25
C ARG A 46 2.97 -2.20 -1.10
N PHE A 47 2.11 -2.51 -2.06
CA PHE A 47 2.51 -2.86 -3.42
C PHE A 47 3.29 -1.72 -4.09
N ALA A 48 2.72 -0.51 -4.08
CA ALA A 48 3.33 0.68 -4.67
C ALA A 48 4.67 1.05 -4.00
N PHE A 49 4.80 0.80 -2.70
CA PHE A 49 6.06 1.01 -1.98
C PHE A 49 7.15 0.02 -2.42
N PHE A 50 6.84 -1.28 -2.48
CA PHE A 50 7.83 -2.29 -2.88
C PHE A 50 8.20 -2.24 -4.37
N THR A 51 7.31 -1.71 -5.20
CA THR A 51 7.58 -1.45 -6.63
C THR A 51 8.25 -0.10 -6.89
N GLY A 52 8.49 0.70 -5.84
CA GLY A 52 9.16 1.99 -5.94
C GLY A 52 8.30 3.12 -6.53
N LEU A 53 7.00 2.90 -6.73
CA LEU A 53 6.05 3.90 -7.23
C LEU A 53 5.78 5.02 -6.23
N ILE A 54 5.79 4.69 -4.93
CA ILE A 54 5.62 5.68 -3.86
C ILE A 54 6.69 5.53 -2.78
N SER A 55 7.04 6.65 -2.16
CA SER A 55 7.95 6.72 -1.03
C SER A 55 7.28 6.35 0.29
N LYS A 56 8.08 6.07 1.33
CA LYS A 56 7.60 5.94 2.72
C LYS A 56 6.85 7.19 3.22
N GLY A 57 7.15 8.37 2.68
CA GLY A 57 6.46 9.62 3.01
C GLY A 57 5.05 9.64 2.44
N GLU A 58 4.90 9.16 1.22
CA GLU A 58 3.59 8.99 0.57
C GLU A 58 2.74 7.94 1.26
N VAL A 59 3.31 6.81 1.68
CA VAL A 59 2.59 5.82 2.51
C VAL A 59 2.01 6.48 3.77
N ALA A 60 2.79 7.33 4.45
CA ALA A 60 2.30 8.03 5.63
C ALA A 60 1.22 9.08 5.32
N ARG A 61 1.28 9.74 4.16
CA ARG A 61 0.23 10.66 3.72
C ARG A 61 -1.07 9.92 3.38
N GLN A 62 -0.99 8.82 2.63
CA GLN A 62 -2.16 8.06 2.21
C GLN A 62 -2.90 7.42 3.39
N LEU A 63 -2.16 6.94 4.39
CA LEU A 63 -2.71 6.22 5.55
C LEU A 63 -2.76 7.05 6.84
N GLU A 64 -2.46 8.35 6.77
CA GLU A 64 -2.39 9.28 7.91
C GLU A 64 -1.63 8.69 9.10
N LEU A 65 -0.41 8.26 8.82
CA LEU A 65 0.47 7.65 9.80
C LEU A 65 1.39 8.70 10.43
N THR A 66 1.50 8.64 11.74
CA THR A 66 2.57 9.32 12.47
C THR A 66 3.94 8.70 12.13
N GLY A 67 5.01 9.41 12.50
CA GLY A 67 6.39 8.91 12.32
C GLY A 67 6.63 7.51 12.90
N PRO A 68 6.22 7.22 14.15
CA PRO A 68 6.32 5.89 14.75
C PRO A 68 5.47 4.83 14.04
N GLU A 69 4.21 5.13 13.74
CA GLU A 69 3.31 4.19 13.05
C GLU A 69 3.85 3.80 11.68
N ARG A 70 4.32 4.78 10.90
CA ARG A 70 4.97 4.53 9.60
C ARG A 70 6.17 3.60 9.75
N LYS A 71 7.08 3.87 10.70
CA LYS A 71 8.26 3.03 10.91
C LYS A 71 7.88 1.59 11.24
N LYS A 72 6.89 1.41 12.13
CA LYS A 72 6.37 0.08 12.51
C LYS A 72 5.77 -0.64 11.30
N LEU A 73 4.88 0.01 10.56
CA LEU A 73 4.20 -0.57 9.41
C LEU A 73 5.18 -1.03 8.32
N ILE A 74 6.10 -0.14 7.91
CA ILE A 74 7.11 -0.46 6.90
C ILE A 74 8.00 -1.63 7.36
N LYS A 75 8.42 -1.64 8.63
CA LYS A 75 9.19 -2.76 9.18
C LYS A 75 8.42 -4.07 9.08
N THR A 76 7.16 -4.09 9.51
CA THR A 76 6.30 -5.28 9.42
C THR A 76 6.18 -5.79 7.99
N TRP A 77 6.07 -4.91 6.98
CA TRP A 77 6.06 -5.33 5.59
C TRP A 77 7.36 -6.00 5.15
N TYR A 78 8.52 -5.44 5.52
CA TYR A 78 9.82 -6.06 5.22
C TYR A 78 10.01 -7.40 5.95
N ASP A 79 9.57 -7.49 7.21
CA ASP A 79 9.64 -8.74 7.97
C ASP A 79 8.80 -9.83 7.28
N ILE A 80 7.54 -9.53 6.91
CA ILE A 80 6.67 -10.46 6.17
C ILE A 80 7.28 -10.84 4.82
N HIS A 81 7.84 -9.87 4.09
CA HIS A 81 8.48 -10.13 2.80
C HIS A 81 9.71 -11.04 2.95
N ARG A 82 10.49 -10.87 4.02
CA ARG A 82 11.64 -11.72 4.34
C ARG A 82 11.21 -13.13 4.73
N GLU A 83 10.18 -13.27 5.56
CA GLU A 83 9.68 -14.56 6.02
C GLU A 83 9.08 -15.41 4.90
N LYS A 84 8.38 -14.78 3.97
CA LYS A 84 7.75 -15.49 2.83
C LYS A 84 8.71 -15.79 1.69
N GLY A 85 9.94 -15.23 1.74
CA GLY A 85 10.90 -15.26 0.64
C GLY A 85 10.46 -14.34 -0.51
N CYS A 86 11.41 -13.70 -1.19
CA CYS A 86 11.08 -12.82 -2.30
C CYS A 86 10.74 -13.60 -3.60
N GLY A 87 10.74 -14.94 -3.57
CA GLY A 87 10.63 -15.80 -4.76
C GLY A 87 11.76 -15.64 -5.77
N ALA A 88 12.68 -14.69 -5.56
CA ALA A 88 13.77 -14.29 -6.45
C ALA A 88 15.07 -14.00 -5.67
N CYS A 89 15.24 -14.67 -4.54
CA CYS A 89 16.41 -14.70 -3.68
C CYS A 89 16.36 -16.05 -2.93
#